data_AF-A0A661LCX0-F1
#
_entry.id   AF-A0A661LCX0-F1
#
_cell.length_a   1.000
_cell.length_b   1.000
_cell.length_c   1.000
_cell.angle_alpha   90.00
_cell.angle_beta   90.00
_cell.angle_gamma   90.00
#
_symmetry.space_group_name_H-M   'P 1'
#
loop_
_entity.id
_entity.type
_entity.pdbx_description
1 polymer ?
#
loop_
_entity_poly.entity_id
_entity_poly.type
_entity_poly.pdbx_seq_one_letter_code
_entity_poly.pdbx_strand_id
1 'polypeptide(L)' 'MAKTARLIIDGKSYEFPIIEGTEGEKAIDISTLRARTGLITYDPGFANTGVCK' A
#
# COMPACT_ATOMS: atom_id res chain seq x y z
N MET A 1 -11.69 -7.26 12.44
CA MET A 1 -11.56 -7.57 11.00
C MET A 1 -10.39 -6.78 10.44
N ALA A 2 -9.52 -7.39 9.64
CA ALA A 2 -8.43 -6.67 9.00
C ALA A 2 -9.01 -5.63 8.03
N LYS A 3 -8.54 -4.38 8.09
CA LYS A 3 -8.94 -3.34 7.14
C LYS A 3 -8.11 -3.48 5.87
N THR A 4 -8.73 -3.31 4.71
CA THR A 4 -8.07 -3.40 3.41
C THR A 4 -8.39 -2.18 2.56
N ALA A 5 -7.44 -1.80 1.70
CA ALA A 5 -7.63 -0.85 0.62
C ALA A 5 -7.76 -1.63 -0.69
N ARG A 6 -8.65 -1.17 -1.57
CA ARG A 6 -8.86 -1.79 -2.89
C ARG A 6 -8.30 -0.89 -3.99
N LEU A 7 -7.38 -1.45 -4.77
CA LEU A 7 -6.76 -0.82 -5.92
C LEU A 7 -7.27 -1.49 -7.20
N ILE A 8 -7.83 -0.70 -8.13
CA ILE A 8 -8.32 -1.18 -9.41
C ILE A 8 -7.37 -0.70 -10.51
N ILE A 9 -6.74 -1.63 -11.22
CA ILE A 9 -5.78 -1.37 -12.31
C ILE A 9 -6.23 -2.17 -13.52
N ASP A 10 -6.47 -1.50 -14.65
CA ASP A 10 -6.89 -2.12 -15.92
C ASP A 10 -8.07 -3.11 -15.74
N GLY A 11 -9.04 -2.73 -14.91
CA GLY A 11 -10.23 -3.53 -14.60
C GLY A 11 -10.01 -4.68 -13.61
N LYS A 12 -8.77 -4.93 -13.15
CA LYS A 12 -8.46 -5.93 -12.12
C LYS A 12 -8.43 -5.29 -10.74
N SER A 13 -9.05 -5.95 -9.77
CA SER A 13 -9.10 -5.51 -8.38
C SER A 13 -8.05 -6.22 -7.53
N TYR A 14 -7.31 -5.45 -6.75
CA TYR A 14 -6.30 -5.92 -5.81
C TYR A 14 -6.61 -5.36 -4.42
N GLU A 15 -6.62 -6.23 -3.41
CA GLU A 15 -6.75 -5.80 -2.02
C GLU A 15 -5.39 -5.80 -1.33
N PHE A 16 -5.11 -4.73 -0.59
CA PHE A 16 -3.91 -4.56 0.21
C PHE A 16 -4.28 -4.27 1.66
N PRO A 17 -3.55 -4.81 2.65
CA PRO A 17 -3.80 -4.52 4.05
C PRO A 17 -3.65 -3.04 4.37
N ILE A 18 -4.46 -2.53 5.29
CA ILE A 18 -4.22 -1.26 5.97
C ILE A 18 -3.61 -1.57 7.32
N ILE A 19 -2.41 -1.03 7.56
CA ILE A 19 -1.70 -1.10 8.84
C ILE A 19 -1.80 0.25 9.55
N GLU A 20 -1.76 0.22 10.88
CA GLU A 20 -1.80 1.41 11.73
C GLU A 20 -0.53 1.43 12.57
N GLY A 21 0.19 2.54 12.52
CA GLY A 21 1.42 2.75 13.30
C GLY A 21 1.13 3.36 14.67
N THR A 22 2.18 3.64 15.43
CA THR A 22 2.04 3.97 16.87
C THR A 22 1.49 5.38 17.12
N GLU A 23 1.59 6.28 16.15
CA GLU A 23 1.04 7.64 16.23
C GLU A 23 -0.32 7.76 15.50
N GLY A 24 -0.93 6.62 15.11
CA GLY A 24 -2.24 6.56 14.46
C GLY A 24 -2.21 6.79 12.94
N GLU A 25 -1.02 6.91 12.35
CA GLU A 25 -0.80 6.92 10.92
C GLU A 25 -1.26 5.61 10.29
N LYS A 26 -1.94 5.71 9.15
CA LYS A 26 -2.44 4.54 8.41
C LYS A 26 -1.66 4.41 7.12
N ALA A 27 -1.12 3.23 6.88
CA ALA A 27 -0.40 2.91 5.65
C ALA A 27 -1.09 1.76 4.93
N ILE A 28 -1.04 1.80 3.60
CA ILE A 28 -1.42 0.68 2.76
C ILE A 28 -0.17 -0.17 2.59
N ASP A 29 -0.20 -1.43 3.02
CA ASP A 29 0.92 -2.35 2.84
C ASP A 29 1.01 -2.77 1.36
N ILE A 30 1.92 -2.12 0.65
CA ILE A 30 2.22 -2.34 -0.75
C ILE A 30 3.40 -3.29 -0.99
N SER A 31 3.84 -4.05 0.03
CA SER A 31 4.99 -4.97 -0.06
C SER A 31 4.87 -5.98 -1.22
N THR A 32 3.64 -6.35 -1.60
CA THR A 32 3.35 -7.29 -2.69
C THR A 32 2.91 -6.61 -3.99
N LEU A 33 2.86 -5.27 -4.06
CA LEU A 33 2.32 -4.51 -5.20
C LEU A 33 2.99 -4.92 -6.51
N ARG A 34 4.31 -4.78 -6.60
CA ARG A 34 5.06 -5.08 -7.84
C ARG A 34 4.91 -6.54 -8.28
N ALA A 35 4.93 -7.47 -7.34
CA ALA A 35 4.76 -8.89 -7.65
C ALA A 35 3.36 -9.21 -8.22
N ARG A 36 2.32 -8.49 -7.76
CA ARG A 36 0.92 -8.74 -8.15
C ARG A 36 0.47 -7.95 -9.38
N THR A 37 1.01 -6.74 -9.58
CA THR A 37 0.54 -5.79 -10.60
C THR A 37 1.60 -5.46 -11.64
N GLY A 38 2.88 -5.73 -11.37
CA GLY A 38 4.00 -5.25 -12.18
C GLY A 38 4.33 -3.77 -11.99
N LEU A 39 3.52 -3.02 -11.22
CA LEU A 39 3.69 -1.59 -10.99
C LEU A 39 4.63 -1.30 -9.82
N ILE A 40 5.18 -0.08 -9.82
CA ILE A 40 5.90 0.51 -8.69
C ILE A 40 5.16 1.75 -8.21
N THR A 41 5.42 2.19 -6.98
CA THR A 41 5.06 3.54 -6.54
C THR A 41 6.06 4.55 -7.10
N TYR A 42 5.57 5.76 -7.34
CA TYR A 42 6.41 6.90 -7.70
C TYR A 42 6.19 8.00 -6.67
N ASP A 43 7.11 8.08 -5.71
CA ASP A 43 7.05 8.98 -4.57
C ASP A 43 8.45 9.59 -4.34
N PRO A 44 8.84 10.59 -5.15
CA PRO A 44 10.18 11.18 -5.06
C PRO A 44 10.39 11.79 -3.67
N GLY A 45 11.47 11.38 -3.00
CA GLY A 45 11.77 11.81 -1.64
C GLY A 45 11.04 11.01 -0.54
N PHE A 46 10.25 9.99 -0.91
CA PHE A 46 9.60 9.05 0.03
C PHE A 46 8.67 9.70 1.05
N ALA A 47 8.16 10.90 0.78
CA ALA A 47 7.33 11.66 1.73
C ALA A 47 6.01 10.96 2.08
N ASN A 48 5.52 10.06 1.21
CA ASN A 48 4.30 9.29 1.41
C ASN A 48 4.60 7.80 1.69
N THR A 49 5.85 7.45 1.95
CA THR A 49 6.32 6.06 2.08
C THR A 49 6.87 5.80 3.48
N GLY A 50 6.16 5.03 4.30
CA GLY A 50 6.69 4.47 5.53
C GLY A 50 7.65 3.31 5.25
N VAL A 51 8.93 3.46 5.60
CA VAL A 51 9.99 2.46 5.33
C VAL A 51 10.21 1.47 6.47
N CYS A 52 9.74 1.79 7.67
CA CYS A 52 9.81 0.95 8.86
C CYS A 52 8.46 0.92 9.57
N LYS A 53 8.31 -0.06 10.47
CA LYS A 53 7.15 -0.22 11.33
C LYS A 53 7.43 0.35 12.71
#